data_AF-A0A4Y7RXG4-F1
#
_entry.id   AF-A0A4Y7RXG4-F1
#
_cell.length_a   1.000
_cell.length_b   1.000
_cell.length_c   1.000
_cell.angle_alpha   90.00
_cell.angle_beta   90.00
_cell.angle_gamma   90.00
#
_symmetry.space_group_name_H-M   'P 1'
#
loop_
_entity.id
_entity.type
_entity.pdbx_description
1 polymer ?
#
loop_
_entity_poly.entity_id
_entity_poly.type
_entity_poly.pdbx_seq_one_letter_code
_entity_poly.pdbx_strand_id
1 'polypeptide(L)'
;MFDKVFQDQLVAQISEALRTAARQVLDEIHIDGSISRVQSYPEAIRRQQNILVQAQRNLDKAKQSLDLAKAEIIADINAAVNGQGKPLFSNEKARETEFIRRAREDENYRQALAEARRAEDECNDAKFMLDQLYNEFTAARAVLAAKTAKVNLMAGIMA
;
A
#
# COMPACT_ATOMS: atom_id res chain seq x y z
N MET A 1 41.74 18.65 -49.26
CA MET A 1 41.83 17.26 -48.78
C MET A 1 42.59 17.35 -47.47
N PHE A 2 41.93 17.13 -46.33
CA PHE A 2 42.64 17.18 -45.04
C PHE A 2 43.65 16.03 -45.00
N ASP A 3 44.87 16.31 -44.56
CA ASP A 3 45.90 15.29 -44.40
C ASP A 3 45.47 14.27 -43.33
N LYS A 4 45.86 13.01 -43.51
CA LYS A 4 45.58 11.89 -42.61
C LYS A 4 45.99 12.20 -41.17
N VAL A 5 47.11 12.93 -41.00
CA VAL A 5 47.59 13.41 -39.70
C VAL A 5 46.57 14.32 -39.00
N PHE A 6 45.87 15.19 -39.73
CA PHE A 6 44.83 16.06 -39.18
C PHE A 6 43.57 15.27 -38.82
N GLN A 7 43.19 14.29 -39.64
CA GLN A 7 42.06 13.41 -39.34
C GLN A 7 42.34 12.56 -38.09
N ASP A 8 43.55 12.02 -37.97
CA ASP A 8 43.96 11.20 -36.82
C ASP A 8 44.02 12.04 -35.52
N GLN A 9 44.51 13.28 -35.60
CA GLN A 9 44.50 14.22 -34.46
C GLN A 9 43.08 14.63 -34.03
N LEU A 10 42.18 14.88 -34.99
CA LEU A 10 40.79 15.23 -34.71
C LEU A 10 40.06 14.07 -34.02
N VAL A 11 40.24 12.85 -34.51
CA VAL A 11 39.66 11.64 -33.92
C VAL A 11 40.18 11.44 -32.49
N ALA A 12 41.49 11.60 -32.25
CA ALA A 12 42.07 11.48 -30.92
C ALA A 12 41.48 12.49 -29.92
N GLN A 13 41.33 13.76 -30.32
CA GLN A 13 40.74 14.79 -29.46
C GLN A 13 39.26 14.52 -29.16
N ILE A 14 38.48 14.09 -30.15
CA ILE A 14 37.07 13.72 -29.97
C ILE A 14 36.94 12.53 -29.02
N SER A 15 37.76 11.49 -29.20
CA SER A 15 37.75 10.31 -28.32
C SER A 15 38.12 10.65 -26.88
N GLU A 16 39.08 11.55 -26.66
CA GLU A 16 39.50 11.97 -25.32
C GLU A 16 38.45 12.84 -24.62
N ALA A 17 37.80 13.75 -25.35
CA ALA A 17 36.67 14.52 -24.86
C ALA A 17 35.48 13.61 -24.48
N LEU A 18 35.15 12.63 -25.33
CA LEU A 18 34.09 11.64 -25.08
C LEU A 18 34.38 10.80 -23.84
N ARG A 19 35.61 10.32 -23.66
CA ARG A 19 36.02 9.54 -22.47
C ARG A 19 35.95 10.35 -21.19
N THR A 20 36.32 11.63 -21.25
CA THR A 20 36.26 12.52 -20.08
C THR A 20 34.81 12.78 -19.66
N ALA A 21 33.94 13.10 -20.62
CA ALA A 21 32.51 13.27 -20.37
C ALA A 21 31.87 11.96 -19.86
N ALA A 22 32.30 10.81 -20.38
CA ALA A 22 31.81 9.51 -19.92
C ALA A 22 32.16 9.21 -18.46
N ARG A 23 33.38 9.52 -18.02
CA ARG A 23 33.79 9.36 -16.62
C ARG A 23 33.00 10.25 -15.67
N GLN A 24 32.86 11.55 -15.99
CA GLN A 24 32.12 12.48 -15.15
C GLN A 24 30.68 12.02 -14.91
N VAL A 25 30.03 11.54 -15.97
CA VAL A 25 28.66 11.03 -15.88
C VAL A 25 28.58 9.71 -15.11
N LEU A 26 29.57 8.82 -15.22
CA LEU A 26 29.62 7.58 -14.42
C LEU A 26 29.74 7.87 -12.92
N ASP A 27 30.56 8.86 -12.55
CA ASP A 27 30.72 9.28 -11.15
C ASP A 27 29.41 9.86 -10.56
N GLU A 28 28.61 10.54 -11.39
CA GLU A 28 27.31 11.13 -10.99
C GLU A 28 26.14 10.13 -10.93
N ILE A 29 26.23 8.97 -11.58
CA ILE A 29 25.09 8.03 -11.70
C ILE A 29 24.70 7.40 -10.34
N HIS A 30 25.59 7.40 -9.34
CA HIS A 30 25.34 6.90 -7.98
C HIS A 30 24.50 5.61 -7.96
N ILE A 31 24.96 4.58 -8.68
CA ILE A 31 24.16 3.38 -8.94
C ILE A 31 23.97 2.53 -7.68
N ASP A 32 24.99 2.47 -6.82
CA ASP A 32 25.00 1.66 -5.59
C ASP A 32 23.90 2.08 -4.61
N GLY A 33 23.61 3.38 -4.53
CA GLY A 33 22.49 3.89 -3.73
C GLY A 33 21.14 3.42 -4.27
N SER A 34 20.98 3.37 -5.60
CA SER A 34 19.76 2.85 -6.22
C SER A 34 19.64 1.33 -6.06
N ILE A 35 20.74 0.58 -6.14
CA ILE A 35 20.77 -0.86 -5.86
C ILE A 35 20.35 -1.13 -4.42
N SER A 36 20.97 -0.47 -3.45
CA SER A 36 20.68 -0.62 -2.02
C SER A 36 19.21 -0.34 -1.72
N ARG A 37 18.67 0.75 -2.30
CA ARG A 37 17.25 1.10 -2.16
C ARG A 37 16.34 0.02 -2.72
N VAL A 38 16.58 -0.47 -3.93
CA VAL A 38 15.79 -1.56 -4.55
C VAL A 38 15.85 -2.83 -3.69
N GLN A 39 17.01 -3.16 -3.13
CA GLN A 39 17.19 -4.35 -2.28
C GLN A 39 16.48 -4.26 -0.92
N SER A 40 16.20 -3.06 -0.40
CA SER A 40 15.46 -2.90 0.87
C SER A 40 13.95 -3.14 0.77
N TYR A 41 13.36 -2.96 -0.42
CA TYR A 41 11.90 -3.05 -0.59
C TYR A 41 11.30 -4.44 -0.33
N PRO A 42 11.90 -5.57 -0.77
CA PRO A 42 11.34 -6.89 -0.52
C PRO A 42 11.04 -7.19 0.94
N GLU A 43 11.95 -6.84 1.86
CA GLU A 43 11.69 -7.03 3.28
C GLU A 43 10.62 -6.07 3.83
N ALA A 44 10.64 -4.81 3.40
CA ALA A 44 9.63 -3.82 3.80
C ALA A 44 8.23 -4.25 3.36
N ILE A 45 8.09 -4.71 2.10
CA ILE A 45 6.87 -5.27 1.54
C ILE A 45 6.42 -6.48 2.36
N ARG A 46 7.31 -7.43 2.65
CA ARG A 46 6.96 -8.60 3.45
C ARG A 46 6.48 -8.24 4.86
N ARG A 47 7.14 -7.28 5.53
CA ARG A 47 6.70 -6.78 6.84
C ARG A 47 5.30 -6.16 6.75
N GLN A 48 5.07 -5.33 5.73
CA GLN A 48 3.77 -4.68 5.54
C GLN A 48 2.65 -5.66 5.18
N GLN A 49 2.94 -6.71 4.40
CA GLN A 49 2.00 -7.80 4.13
C GLN A 49 1.57 -8.50 5.44
N ASN A 50 2.51 -8.77 6.35
CA ASN A 50 2.18 -9.36 7.64
C ASN A 50 1.30 -8.44 8.49
N ILE A 51 1.57 -7.13 8.48
CA ILE A 51 0.74 -6.13 9.16
C ILE A 51 -0.68 -6.16 8.58
N LEU A 52 -0.81 -6.16 7.26
CA LEU A 52 -2.11 -6.23 6.59
C LEU A 52 -2.88 -7.50 6.95
N VAL A 53 -2.24 -8.66 6.96
CA VAL A 53 -2.88 -9.92 7.37
C VAL A 53 -3.37 -9.85 8.81
N GLN A 54 -2.58 -9.24 9.71
CA GLN A 54 -3.00 -9.07 11.10
C GLN A 54 -4.18 -8.10 11.23
N ALA A 55 -4.15 -6.98 10.51
CA ALA A 55 -5.25 -6.01 10.49
C ALA A 55 -6.54 -6.62 9.93
N GLN A 56 -6.46 -7.45 8.88
CA GLN A 56 -7.61 -8.19 8.34
C GLN A 56 -8.20 -9.14 9.38
N ARG A 57 -7.37 -9.91 10.09
CA ARG A 57 -7.84 -10.80 11.17
C ARG A 57 -8.49 -10.02 12.31
N ASN A 58 -7.97 -8.85 12.65
CA ASN A 58 -8.57 -7.98 13.68
C ASN A 58 -9.92 -7.44 13.21
N LEU A 59 -10.02 -7.00 11.96
CA LEU A 59 -11.26 -6.55 11.35
C LEU A 59 -12.34 -7.64 11.34
N ASP A 60 -11.98 -8.87 10.96
CA ASP A 60 -12.92 -9.99 10.93
C ASP A 60 -13.46 -10.30 12.34
N LYS A 61 -12.59 -10.28 13.36
CA LYS A 61 -13.00 -10.46 14.76
C LYS A 61 -13.90 -9.32 15.26
N ALA A 62 -13.58 -8.08 14.91
CA ALA A 62 -14.38 -6.92 15.30
C ALA A 62 -15.76 -6.94 14.61
N LYS A 63 -15.83 -7.36 13.34
CA LYS A 63 -17.09 -7.57 12.61
C LYS A 63 -17.94 -8.67 13.23
N GLN A 64 -17.33 -9.81 13.59
CA GLN A 64 -18.04 -10.88 14.32
C GLN A 64 -18.61 -10.39 15.65
N SER A 65 -17.84 -9.61 16.41
CA SER A 65 -18.29 -9.03 17.68
C SER A 65 -19.45 -8.06 17.49
N LEU A 66 -19.38 -7.22 16.46
CA LEU A 66 -20.47 -6.31 16.08
C LEU A 66 -21.72 -7.09 15.66
N ASP A 67 -21.59 -8.16 14.90
CA ASP A 67 -22.73 -8.95 14.45
C ASP A 67 -23.37 -9.74 15.59
N LEU A 68 -22.60 -10.19 16.58
CA LEU A 68 -23.13 -10.75 17.82
C LEU A 68 -23.94 -9.70 18.60
N ALA A 69 -23.39 -8.51 18.82
CA ALA A 69 -24.10 -7.43 19.51
C ALA A 69 -25.40 -7.01 18.78
N LYS A 70 -25.38 -7.00 17.44
CA LYS A 70 -26.60 -6.79 16.64
C LYS A 70 -27.63 -7.90 16.88
N ALA A 71 -27.19 -9.16 16.85
CA ALA A 71 -28.06 -10.31 16.99
C ALA A 71 -28.76 -10.32 18.35
N GLU A 72 -28.06 -9.94 19.41
CA GLU A 72 -28.62 -9.79 20.77
C GLU A 72 -29.78 -8.78 20.78
N ILE A 73 -29.56 -7.56 20.25
CA ILE A 73 -30.61 -6.54 20.17
C ILE A 73 -31.81 -7.03 19.35
N ILE A 74 -31.56 -7.69 18.22
CA ILE A 74 -32.62 -8.21 17.35
C ILE A 74 -33.40 -9.32 18.05
N ALA A 75 -32.73 -10.22 18.77
CA ALA A 75 -33.36 -11.28 19.54
C ALA A 75 -34.29 -10.71 20.62
N ASP A 76 -33.83 -9.70 21.36
CA ASP A 76 -34.63 -9.02 22.38
C ASP A 76 -35.85 -8.29 21.79
N ILE A 77 -35.71 -7.70 20.61
CA ILE A 77 -36.83 -7.07 19.90
C ILE A 77 -37.85 -8.12 19.47
N ASN A 78 -37.40 -9.24 18.93
CA ASN A 78 -38.28 -10.32 18.47
C ASN A 78 -38.99 -11.04 19.64
N ALA A 79 -38.33 -11.15 20.79
CA ALA A 79 -38.88 -11.76 21.99
C ALA A 79 -39.85 -10.82 22.76
N ALA A 80 -39.83 -9.52 22.47
CA ALA A 80 -40.70 -8.56 23.15
C ALA A 80 -42.18 -8.82 22.78
N VAL A 81 -43.00 -9.13 23.79
CA VAL A 81 -44.45 -9.32 23.67
C VAL A 81 -45.22 -8.29 24.49
N ASN A 82 -46.45 -7.98 24.08
CA ASN A 82 -47.36 -7.13 24.84
C ASN A 82 -48.09 -7.95 25.93
N GLY A 83 -48.92 -7.28 26.75
CA GLY A 83 -49.69 -7.94 27.82
C GLY A 83 -50.72 -9.00 27.37
N GLN A 84 -50.92 -9.19 26.06
CA GLN A 84 -51.75 -10.24 25.47
C GLN A 84 -50.92 -11.37 24.85
N GLY A 85 -49.59 -11.37 25.04
CA GLY A 85 -48.67 -12.36 24.47
C GLY A 85 -48.40 -12.20 22.97
N LYS A 86 -48.86 -11.10 22.33
CA LYS A 86 -48.57 -10.82 20.92
C LYS A 86 -47.25 -10.05 20.78
N PRO A 87 -46.51 -10.19 19.67
CA PRO A 87 -45.29 -9.43 19.44
C PRO A 87 -45.51 -7.92 19.61
N LEU A 88 -44.63 -7.27 20.37
CA LEU A 88 -44.66 -5.83 20.62
C LEU A 88 -44.33 -5.05 19.33
N PHE A 89 -43.45 -5.60 18.48
CA PHE A 89 -43.04 -5.04 17.19
C PHE A 89 -43.48 -5.97 16.05
N SER A 90 -44.74 -5.81 15.62
CA SER A 90 -45.43 -6.75 14.73
C SER A 90 -44.96 -6.73 13.27
N ASN A 91 -44.35 -5.64 12.80
CA ASN A 91 -43.84 -5.52 11.43
C ASN A 91 -42.36 -5.17 11.38
N GLU A 92 -41.74 -5.40 10.23
CA GLU A 92 -40.31 -5.21 10.00
C GLU A 92 -39.87 -3.74 10.21
N LYS A 93 -40.69 -2.77 9.79
CA LYS A 93 -40.38 -1.35 9.97
C LYS A 93 -40.35 -0.95 11.45
N ALA A 94 -41.25 -1.50 12.25
CA ALA A 94 -41.29 -1.29 13.70
C ALA A 94 -40.06 -1.90 14.38
N ARG A 95 -39.64 -3.11 13.96
CA ARG A 95 -38.42 -3.75 14.46
C ARG A 95 -37.16 -2.97 14.08
N GLU A 96 -37.07 -2.49 12.84
CA GLU A 96 -35.93 -1.68 12.39
C GLU A 96 -35.85 -0.35 13.16
N THR A 97 -36.97 0.32 13.35
CA THR A 97 -37.04 1.58 14.11
C THR A 97 -36.61 1.37 15.56
N GLU A 98 -37.08 0.30 16.18
CA GLU A 98 -36.70 -0.05 17.54
C GLU A 98 -35.23 -0.47 17.63
N PHE A 99 -34.71 -1.22 16.65
CA PHE A 99 -33.29 -1.55 16.56
C PHE A 99 -32.45 -0.28 16.55
N ILE A 100 -32.78 0.70 15.70
CA ILE A 100 -32.04 1.98 15.65
C ILE A 100 -32.07 2.68 17.01
N ARG A 101 -33.21 2.68 17.71
CA ARG A 101 -33.35 3.28 19.04
C ARG A 101 -32.46 2.57 20.06
N ARG A 102 -32.59 1.24 20.19
CA ARG A 102 -31.81 0.43 21.14
C ARG A 102 -30.31 0.48 20.83
N ALA A 103 -29.92 0.35 19.57
CA ALA A 103 -28.53 0.41 19.13
C ALA A 103 -27.84 1.76 19.43
N ARG A 104 -28.60 2.86 19.56
CA ARG A 104 -28.03 4.15 19.99
C ARG A 104 -27.72 4.18 21.48
N GLU A 105 -28.50 3.47 22.29
CA GLU A 105 -28.40 3.47 23.75
C GLU A 105 -27.46 2.35 24.24
N ASP A 106 -27.46 1.21 23.54
CA ASP A 106 -26.71 0.01 23.88
C ASP A 106 -25.20 0.22 23.79
N GLU A 107 -24.52 0.10 24.94
CA GLU A 107 -23.08 0.33 25.05
C GLU A 107 -22.27 -0.77 24.33
N ASN A 108 -22.69 -2.03 24.41
CA ASN A 108 -21.98 -3.15 23.78
C ASN A 108 -21.95 -3.00 22.26
N TYR A 109 -23.10 -2.67 21.65
CA TYR A 109 -23.20 -2.40 20.23
C TYR A 109 -22.37 -1.17 19.83
N ARG A 110 -22.42 -0.07 20.60
CA ARG A 110 -21.63 1.12 20.30
C ARG A 110 -20.14 0.86 20.36
N GLN A 111 -19.66 0.12 21.36
CA GLN A 111 -18.26 -0.27 21.48
C GLN A 111 -17.83 -1.17 20.33
N ALA A 112 -18.60 -2.22 20.04
CA ALA A 112 -18.30 -3.14 18.95
C ALA A 112 -18.30 -2.43 17.58
N LEU A 113 -19.21 -1.46 17.37
CA LEU A 113 -19.24 -0.63 16.17
C LEU A 113 -18.00 0.26 16.05
N ALA A 114 -17.58 0.89 17.15
CA ALA A 114 -16.39 1.72 17.17
C ALA A 114 -15.10 0.90 16.96
N GLU A 115 -15.04 -0.32 17.49
CA GLU A 115 -13.93 -1.26 17.26
C GLU A 115 -13.89 -1.75 15.81
N ALA A 116 -15.03 -2.12 15.23
CA ALA A 116 -15.11 -2.53 13.84
C ALA A 116 -14.65 -1.42 12.88
N ARG A 117 -15.04 -0.16 13.15
CA ARG A 117 -14.59 1.00 12.38
C ARG A 117 -13.08 1.23 12.50
N ARG A 118 -12.54 1.22 13.73
CA ARG A 118 -11.10 1.37 13.96
C ARG A 118 -10.30 0.28 13.24
N ALA A 119 -10.73 -0.97 13.35
CA ALA A 119 -10.07 -2.09 12.67
C ALA A 119 -10.19 -2.00 11.14
N GLU A 120 -11.27 -1.41 10.62
CA GLU A 120 -11.45 -1.16 9.19
C GLU A 120 -10.47 -0.09 8.69
N ASP A 121 -10.35 1.02 9.43
CA ASP A 121 -9.38 2.08 9.15
C ASP A 121 -7.94 1.52 9.16
N GLU A 122 -7.56 0.77 10.21
CA GLU A 122 -6.25 0.12 10.30
C GLU A 122 -5.97 -0.83 9.11
N CYS A 123 -6.97 -1.59 8.69
CA CYS A 123 -6.86 -2.49 7.54
C CYS A 123 -6.68 -1.70 6.23
N ASN A 124 -7.41 -0.61 6.05
CA ASN A 124 -7.31 0.23 4.87
C ASN A 124 -5.97 0.98 4.81
N ASP A 125 -5.49 1.50 5.93
CA ASP A 125 -4.18 2.12 6.04
C ASP A 125 -3.07 1.12 5.70
N ALA A 126 -3.17 -0.11 6.22
CA ALA A 126 -2.20 -1.15 5.93
C ALA A 126 -2.17 -1.53 4.44
N LYS A 127 -3.32 -1.56 3.76
CA LYS A 127 -3.41 -1.78 2.30
C LYS A 127 -2.78 -0.63 1.54
N PHE A 128 -3.12 0.61 1.89
CA PHE A 128 -2.60 1.80 1.23
C PHE A 128 -1.07 1.86 1.32
N MET A 129 -0.50 1.61 2.50
CA MET A 129 0.95 1.54 2.69
C MET A 129 1.61 0.43 1.87
N LEU A 130 0.97 -0.73 1.76
CA LEU A 130 1.48 -1.83 0.93
C LEU A 130 1.50 -1.45 -0.55
N ASP A 131 0.42 -0.84 -1.05
CA ASP A 131 0.34 -0.37 -2.43
C ASP A 131 1.39 0.71 -2.72
N GLN A 132 1.59 1.63 -1.77
CA GLN A 132 2.66 2.63 -1.85
C GLN A 132 4.04 1.97 -1.98
N LEU A 133 4.36 0.97 -1.14
CA LEU A 133 5.63 0.25 -1.22
C LEU A 133 5.84 -0.44 -2.57
N TYR A 134 4.79 -1.04 -3.14
CA TYR A 134 4.87 -1.65 -4.48
C TYR A 134 5.09 -0.63 -5.59
N ASN A 135 4.41 0.51 -5.52
CA ASN A 135 4.56 1.61 -6.47
C ASN A 135 5.98 2.19 -6.39
N GLU A 136 6.49 2.44 -5.19
CA GLU A 136 7.84 2.92 -4.98
C GLU A 136 8.91 1.91 -5.43
N PHE A 137 8.70 0.62 -5.15
CA PHE A 137 9.61 -0.44 -5.60
C PHE A 137 9.67 -0.49 -7.13
N THR A 138 8.52 -0.40 -7.80
CA THR A 138 8.42 -0.37 -9.26
C THR A 138 9.15 0.84 -9.84
N ALA A 139 8.94 2.02 -9.26
CA ALA A 139 9.63 3.24 -9.66
C ALA A 139 11.15 3.13 -9.44
N ALA A 140 11.59 2.61 -8.29
CA ALA A 140 13.01 2.42 -7.98
C ALA A 140 13.69 1.45 -8.96
N ARG A 141 13.01 0.36 -9.34
CA ARG A 141 13.49 -0.57 -10.37
C ARG A 141 13.61 0.08 -11.74
N ALA A 142 12.63 0.91 -12.13
CA ALA A 142 12.68 1.62 -13.41
C ALA A 142 13.86 2.62 -13.45
N VAL A 143 14.08 3.36 -12.36
CA VAL A 143 15.23 4.27 -12.23
C VAL A 143 16.55 3.49 -12.30
N LEU A 144 16.67 2.36 -11.59
CA LEU A 144 17.86 1.52 -11.64
C LEU A 144 18.12 1.00 -13.06
N ALA A 145 17.08 0.51 -13.75
CA ALA A 145 17.20 0.04 -15.13
C ALA A 145 17.67 1.16 -16.09
N ALA A 146 17.12 2.37 -15.95
CA ALA A 146 17.55 3.52 -16.74
C ALA A 146 19.01 3.91 -16.47
N LYS A 147 19.44 3.88 -15.20
CA LYS A 147 20.84 4.11 -14.82
C LYS A 147 21.76 3.05 -15.40
N THR A 148 21.41 1.78 -15.31
CA THR A 148 22.19 0.67 -15.90
C THR A 148 22.29 0.81 -17.42
N ALA A 149 21.19 1.16 -18.10
CA ALA A 149 21.20 1.42 -19.54
C ALA A 149 22.15 2.56 -19.91
N LYS A 150 22.16 3.64 -19.11
CA LYS A 150 23.10 4.76 -19.28
C LYS A 150 24.55 4.31 -19.11
N VAL A 151 24.86 3.52 -18.07
CA VAL A 151 26.20 2.94 -17.86
C VAL A 151 26.62 2.07 -19.05
N ASN A 152 25.73 1.20 -19.55
CA ASN A 152 26.03 0.32 -20.68
C ASN A 152 26.27 1.09 -21.98
N LEU A 153 25.48 2.14 -22.24
CA LEU A 153 25.70 3.03 -23.38
C LEU A 153 27.08 3.69 -23.30
N MET A 154 27.47 4.17 -22.11
CA MET A 154 28.78 4.79 -21.91
C MET A 154 29.93 3.80 -22.05
N ALA A 155 29.79 2.60 -21.49
CA ALA A 155 30.76 1.52 -21.67
C ALA A 155 30.96 1.18 -23.16
N GLY A 156 29.88 1.15 -23.94
CA GLY A 156 29.95 0.95 -25.40
C GLY A 156 30.55 2.10 -26.19
N ILE A 157 30.48 3.34 -25.69
CA ILE A 157 31.16 4.51 -26.30
C ILE A 157 32.66 4.54 -25.97
N MET A 158 33.06 3.95 -24.83
CA MET A 158 34.45 3.93 -24.39
C MET A 158 35.27 2.73 -24.90
N ALA A 159 34.60 1.63 -25.27
CA ALA A 159 35.18 0.40 -25.83
C ALA A 159 35.62 0.59 -27.28
#